data_AF-A0A9P6DDN6-F1
#
_entry.id   AF-A0A9P6DDN6-F1
#
_cell.length_a   1.000
_cell.length_b   1.000
_cell.length_c   1.000
_cell.angle_alpha   90.00
_cell.angle_beta   90.00
_cell.angle_gamma   90.00
#
_symmetry.space_group_name_H-M   'P 1'
#
loop_
_entity.id
_entity.type
_entity.pdbx_description
1 polymer ?
#
loop_
_entity_poly.entity_id
_entity_poly.type
_entity_poly.pdbx_seq_one_letter_code
_entity_poly.pdbx_strand_id
1 'polypeptide(L)'
;MSTAVTITYVLNPPEGTGTPALSRTKEMTFDIESSTDRTYAAYYDSLRTTVEDARTAIGDDLTAWRDAIGAAEGSKETKNILADEDDEEGDGEQ
;
A
#
# COMPACT_ATOMS: atom_id res chain seq x y z
N MET A 1 -15.57 -20.03 18.15
CA MET A 1 -14.86 -19.76 16.88
C MET A 1 -14.25 -18.38 16.98
N SER A 2 -13.23 -18.07 16.19
CA SER A 2 -12.68 -16.71 16.12
C SER A 2 -13.78 -15.74 15.68
N THR A 3 -13.82 -14.55 16.28
CA THR A 3 -14.80 -13.51 15.95
C THR A 3 -14.21 -12.44 15.03
N ALA A 4 -12.92 -12.54 14.70
CA ALA A 4 -12.22 -11.61 13.86
C ALA A 4 -11.05 -12.27 13.12
N VAL A 5 -10.66 -11.65 12.01
CA VAL A 5 -9.44 -11.92 11.26
C VAL A 5 -8.51 -10.74 11.43
N THR A 6 -7.31 -10.97 11.97
CA THR A 6 -6.27 -9.94 12.12
C THR A 6 -5.13 -10.22 11.17
N ILE A 7 -4.71 -9.19 10.42
CA ILE A 7 -3.62 -9.27 9.46
C ILE A 7 -2.63 -8.15 9.77
N THR A 8 -1.37 -8.54 9.90
CA THR A 8 -0.26 -7.62 10.16
C THR A 8 0.80 -7.80 9.08
N TYR A 9 1.28 -6.70 8.51
CA TYR A 9 2.37 -6.73 7.55
C TYR A 9 3.32 -5.54 7.74
N VAL A 10 4.55 -5.74 7.26
CA VAL A 10 5.62 -4.73 7.24
C VAL A 10 6.17 -4.65 5.82
N LEU A 11 6.21 -3.44 5.28
CA LEU A 11 6.76 -3.13 3.97
C LEU A 11 8.14 -2.50 4.11
N ASN A 12 9.03 -2.91 3.21
CA ASN A 12 10.39 -2.37 3.09
C ASN A 12 10.52 -1.64 1.75
N PRO A 13 9.92 -0.44 1.61
CA PRO A 13 10.07 0.36 0.39
C PRO A 13 11.52 0.87 0.24
N PRO A 14 11.96 1.20 -0.98
CA PRO A 14 13.28 1.80 -1.21
C PRO A 14 13.54 3.06 -0.38
N GLU A 15 14.82 3.37 -0.17
CA GLU A 15 15.21 4.60 0.52
C GLU A 15 14.75 5.84 -0.25
N GLY A 16 14.29 6.85 0.48
CA GLY A 16 13.75 8.09 -0.10
C GLY A 16 12.29 7.99 -0.56
N THR A 17 11.62 6.83 -0.46
CA THR A 17 10.16 6.76 -0.62
C THR A 17 9.48 7.41 0.59
N GLY A 18 9.30 8.73 0.52
CA GLY A 18 8.63 9.54 1.53
C GLY A 18 7.13 9.58 1.28
N THR A 19 6.36 8.78 2.02
CA THR A 19 4.89 8.77 1.96
C THR A 19 4.32 9.04 3.34
N PRO A 20 4.16 10.33 3.74
CA PRO A 20 3.66 10.66 5.08
C PRO A 20 2.23 10.12 5.35
N ALA A 21 1.48 9.80 4.28
CA ALA A 21 0.14 9.24 4.37
C ALA A 21 0.09 7.70 4.46
N LEU A 22 1.20 7.00 4.21
CA LEU A 22 1.22 5.53 4.16
C LEU A 22 2.13 4.95 5.25
N SER A 23 1.59 4.04 6.05
CA SER A 23 2.33 3.36 7.10
C SER A 23 3.06 2.13 6.56
N ARG A 24 4.36 2.00 6.86
CA ARG A 24 5.16 0.82 6.48
C ARG A 24 4.75 -0.43 7.25
N THR A 25 4.34 -0.25 8.50
CA THR A 25 3.77 -1.31 9.34
C THR A 25 2.28 -1.05 9.46
N LYS A 26 1.47 -2.05 9.15
CA LYS A 26 0.02 -1.96 9.27
C LYS A 26 -0.53 -3.20 9.94
N GLU A 27 -1.49 -2.98 10.82
CA GLU A 27 -2.34 -4.02 11.41
C GLU A 27 -3.78 -3.69 11.06
N MET A 28 -4.51 -4.68 10.55
CA MET A 28 -5.90 -4.56 10.14
C MET A 28 -6.69 -5.69 10.79
N THR A 29 -7.80 -5.35 11.43
CA THR A 29 -8.69 -6.32 12.06
C THR A 29 -10.07 -6.21 11.41
N PHE A 30 -10.60 -7.35 11.00
CA PHE A 30 -11.89 -7.49 10.34
C PHE A 30 -12.77 -8.41 11.18
N ASP A 31 -13.88 -7.89 11.68
CA ASP A 31 -14.81 -8.68 12.48
C ASP A 31 -15.59 -9.65 11.58
N ILE A 32 -15.73 -10.88 12.06
CA ILE A 32 -16.56 -11.90 11.42
C ILE A 32 -17.98 -11.68 11.93
N GLU A 33 -18.87 -11.23 11.04
CA GLU A 33 -20.26 -10.99 11.40
C GLU A 33 -20.87 -12.27 12.00
N SER A 34 -21.39 -12.13 13.22
CA SER A 34 -22.08 -13.22 13.89
C SER A 34 -23.48 -13.35 13.31
N SER A 35 -23.64 -14.30 12.41
CA SER A 35 -24.95 -14.73 11.92
C SER A 35 -25.89 -15.09 13.10
N THR A 36 -27.16 -14.67 13.01
CA THR A 36 -28.22 -15.12 13.93
C THR A 36 -28.47 -16.63 13.81
N ASP A 37 -28.15 -17.21 12.66
CA ASP A 37 -28.07 -18.64 12.47
C ASP A 37 -26.72 -19.17 12.97
N ARG A 38 -26.75 -19.94 14.06
CA ARG A 38 -25.54 -20.45 14.75
C ARG A 38 -24.98 -21.72 14.10
N THR A 39 -25.21 -21.91 12.80
CA THR A 39 -24.69 -23.05 12.04
C THR A 39 -23.23 -22.83 11.66
N TYR A 40 -22.50 -23.93 11.50
CA TYR A 40 -21.14 -23.88 10.97
C TYR A 40 -21.10 -23.31 9.53
N ALA A 41 -22.12 -23.61 8.72
CA ALA A 41 -22.23 -23.11 7.36
C ALA A 41 -22.27 -21.58 7.34
N ALA A 42 -23.18 -20.97 8.09
CA ALA A 42 -23.30 -19.51 8.16
C ALA A 42 -22.02 -18.84 8.68
N TYR A 43 -21.34 -19.45 9.66
CA TYR A 43 -20.05 -18.95 10.14
C TYR A 43 -18.97 -18.96 9.04
N TYR A 44 -18.85 -20.05 8.28
CA TYR A 44 -17.82 -20.14 7.23
C TYR A 44 -18.14 -19.24 6.03
N ASP A 45 -19.41 -19.01 5.73
CA ASP A 45 -19.83 -18.03 4.74
C ASP A 45 -19.43 -16.61 5.17
N SER A 46 -19.74 -16.21 6.41
CA SER A 46 -19.31 -14.91 6.96
C SER A 46 -17.79 -14.79 6.99
N LEU A 47 -17.07 -15.82 7.44
CA LEU A 47 -15.60 -15.82 7.44
C LEU A 47 -15.04 -15.64 6.03
N ARG A 48 -15.62 -16.29 5.02
CA ARG A 48 -15.19 -16.15 3.64
C ARG A 48 -15.35 -14.71 3.15
N THR A 49 -16.51 -14.09 3.40
CA THR A 49 -16.74 -12.69 3.07
C THR A 49 -15.74 -11.78 3.78
N THR A 50 -15.53 -11.96 5.09
CA THR A 50 -14.54 -11.19 5.86
C THR A 50 -13.12 -11.31 5.27
N VAL A 51 -12.73 -12.49 4.77
CA VAL A 51 -11.43 -12.69 4.12
C VAL A 51 -11.36 -12.01 2.75
N GLU A 52 -12.45 -12.01 1.98
CA GLU A 52 -12.54 -11.29 0.69
C GLU A 52 -12.43 -9.77 0.90
N ASP A 53 -13.08 -9.23 1.93
CA ASP A 53 -12.97 -7.82 2.33
C ASP A 53 -11.56 -7.47 2.77
N ALA A 54 -10.95 -8.32 3.60
CA ALA A 54 -9.59 -8.15 4.06
C ALA A 54 -8.59 -8.14 2.89
N ARG A 55 -8.76 -9.06 1.93
CA ARG A 55 -7.96 -9.10 0.71
C ARG A 55 -8.08 -7.81 -0.11
N THR A 56 -9.30 -7.29 -0.26
CA THR A 56 -9.55 -6.05 -1.00
C THR A 56 -8.85 -4.88 -0.33
N ALA A 57 -9.03 -4.69 0.98
CA ALA A 57 -8.43 -3.60 1.73
C ALA A 57 -6.89 -3.62 1.71
N ILE A 58 -6.28 -4.80 1.78
CA ILE A 58 -4.83 -4.96 1.63
C ILE A 58 -4.39 -4.64 0.20
N GLY A 59 -5.14 -5.11 -0.80
CA GLY A 59 -4.86 -4.81 -2.21
C GLY A 59 -4.85 -3.31 -2.50
N ASP A 60 -5.80 -2.57 -1.95
CA ASP A 60 -5.89 -1.12 -2.09
C ASP A 60 -4.69 -0.41 -1.44
N ASP A 61 -4.30 -0.83 -0.24
CA ASP A 61 -3.13 -0.26 0.46
C ASP A 61 -1.81 -0.53 -0.29
N LEU A 62 -1.62 -1.77 -0.75
CA LEU A 62 -0.45 -2.14 -1.54
C LEU A 62 -0.41 -1.44 -2.90
N THR A 63 -1.58 -1.17 -3.49
CA THR A 63 -1.70 -0.37 -4.71
C THR A 63 -1.27 1.06 -4.47
N ALA A 64 -1.71 1.68 -3.37
CA ALA A 64 -1.26 3.02 -2.99
C ALA A 64 0.26 3.07 -2.76
N TRP A 65 0.83 2.04 -2.12
CA TRP A 65 2.29 1.92 -1.96
C TRP A 65 3.02 1.79 -3.30
N ARG A 66 2.53 0.94 -4.20
CA ARG A 66 3.08 0.77 -5.55
C ARG A 66 3.09 2.10 -6.30
N ASP A 67 1.97 2.82 -6.28
CA ASP A 67 1.82 4.08 -7.01
C ASP A 67 2.74 5.17 -6.43
N ALA A 68 2.89 5.22 -5.10
CA ALA A 68 3.77 6.18 -4.46
C ALA A 68 5.26 5.88 -4.70
N ILE A 69 5.66 4.61 -4.72
CA ILE A 69 7.01 4.21 -5.13
C ILE A 69 7.23 4.57 -6.60
N GLY A 70 6.27 4.26 -7.49
CA GLY A 70 6.36 4.61 -8.91
C GLY A 70 6.53 6.11 -9.15
N ALA A 71 5.76 6.94 -8.45
CA ALA A 71 5.90 8.40 -8.51
C ALA A 71 7.26 8.90 -7.99
N ALA A 72 7.76 8.30 -6.91
CA ALA A 72 9.06 8.64 -6.35
C ALA A 72 10.23 8.26 -7.29
N GLU A 73 10.16 7.08 -7.92
CA GLU A 73 11.16 6.64 -8.89
C GLU A 73 11.11 7.47 -10.18
N GLY A 74 9.92 7.74 -10.75
CA GLY A 74 9.80 8.61 -11.92
C GLY A 74 10.30 10.04 -11.66
N SER A 75 10.10 10.55 -10.45
CA SER A 75 10.64 11.87 -10.05
C SER A 75 12.18 11.88 -9.99
N LYS A 76 12.84 10.74 -9.73
CA LYS A 76 14.31 10.65 -9.79
C LYS A 76 14.80 10.75 -11.23
N GLU A 77 14.11 10.11 -12.18
CA GLU A 77 14.43 10.23 -13.61
C GLU A 77 14.27 11.67 -14.11
N THR A 78 13.16 12.35 -13.77
CA THR A 78 12.94 13.74 -14.19
C THR A 78 13.97 14.70 -13.60
N LYS A 79 14.39 14.50 -12.35
CA LYS A 79 15.47 15.31 -11.74
C LYS A 79 16.82 15.07 -12.40
N ASN A 80 17.12 13.84 -12.81
CA ASN A 80 18.36 13.57 -13.54
C ASN A 80 18.35 14.24 -14.91
N ILE A 81 17.24 14.24 -15.64
CA ILE A 81 17.14 14.94 -16.93
C ILE A 81 17.31 16.45 -16.74
N LEU A 82 16.62 17.05 -15.76
CA LEU A 82 16.77 18.49 -15.49
C LEU A 82 18.16 18.87 -14.97
N ALA A 83 18.85 17.99 -14.24
CA ALA A 83 20.23 18.23 -13.82
C ALA A 83 21.25 18.04 -14.96
N ASP A 84 20.95 17.21 -15.96
CA ASP A 84 21.76 17.00 -17.16
C ASP A 84 21.54 18.13 -18.20
N GLU A 85 20.35 18.74 -18.22
CA GLU A 85 20.03 19.91 -19.05
C GLU A 85 20.46 21.26 -18.42
N ASP A 86 20.65 21.34 -17.10
CA ASP A 86 21.07 22.56 -16.38
C ASP A 86 22.60 22.66 -16.19
N ASP A 87 23.38 21.69 -16.71
CA ASP A 87 24.86 21.72 -16.75
C ASP A 87 25.41 22.06 -18.16
N GLU A 88 24.54 22.52 -19.09
CA GLU A 88 24.92 22.91 -20.46
C GLU A 88 24.56 24.37 -20.85
N GLU A 89 24.34 25.27 -19.89
CA GLU A 89 24.28 26.73 -20.14
C GLU A 89 25.27 27.51 -19.27
N GLY A 90 26.53 27.63 -19.71
CA GLY A 90 27.46 28.50 -18.98
C GLY A 90 28.91 28.62 -19.43
N ASP A 91 29.24 28.70 -20.72
CA ASP A 91 30.37 29.55 -21.15
C ASP A 91 30.29 29.92 -22.64
N GLY A 92 29.81 31.14 -22.91
CA GLY A 92 29.78 31.77 -24.23
C GLY A 92 30.35 33.18 -24.13
N GLU A 93 31.64 33.30 -24.47
CA GLU A 93 32.38 34.47 -24.98
C GLU A 93 32.05 35.87 -24.40
N GLN A 94 32.98 36.41 -23.59
CA GLN A 94 33.55 37.76 -23.77
C GLN A 94 34.84 38.00 -22.95
#